data_AF-A0A2T8JF51-F1
#
_entry.id   AF-A0A2T8JF51-F1
#
_cell.length_a   1.000
_cell.length_b   1.000
_cell.length_c   1.000
_cell.angle_alpha   90.00
_cell.angle_beta   90.00
_cell.angle_gamma   90.00
#
_symmetry.space_group_name_H-M   'P 1'
#
loop_
_entity.id
_entity.type
_entity.pdbx_description
1 polymer ?
#
loop_
_entity_poly.entity_id
_entity_poly.type
_entity_poly.pdbx_seq_one_letter_code
_entity_poly.pdbx_strand_id
1 'polypeptide(L)'
;MRPATLTDTYVEGTGTHHRYRILIPLLLPLFIFTDAMPSPCHHRQAKPAKPFSSSTPLPAYRRSMAPPPSKCRPARLMRCRCCEDTLGVPRRRAQHHQLQQFPELQLRLQDAPPPPRPRRIVLVRHGESEGNVDEAAYTRVPDPRIGLTAKGRRDAEACGRRLRDLFSSDRGADDWKVYFYVSPYRRTLETLRGIAHAFEPHRIAGVREEPRIREQDFGNFQDREQMRVEKENRLRYGRFFYRFPNGESAADVYDRITGFRETLRADIDIGRFQPPGEQSPNMNVVLVSHGLTLRVFLMRWYKWTVRQFEGLENLGNGGALVMQTGEGGRYSLLVHHTADELRAFGLTDEMLQDQLWQKTAKPGELNYTFMTNGQSFFDRFTNHTEYS
;
A
#
# COMPACT_ATOMS: atom_id res chain seq x y z
N MET A 1 -49.74 3.30 29.28
CA MET A 1 -50.00 3.19 30.73
C MET A 1 -48.66 3.11 31.45
N ARG A 2 -48.52 3.88 32.53
CA ARG A 2 -47.27 4.16 33.27
C ARG A 2 -46.72 2.93 34.03
N PRO A 3 -45.42 2.94 34.39
CA PRO A 3 -44.74 1.91 35.19
C PRO A 3 -44.95 2.11 36.70
N ALA A 4 -44.75 1.03 37.47
CA ALA A 4 -44.78 1.04 38.92
C ALA A 4 -43.40 1.40 39.51
N THR A 5 -43.39 2.49 40.28
CA THR A 5 -42.35 2.91 41.22
C THR A 5 -42.52 2.18 42.55
N LEU A 6 -41.41 1.80 43.18
CA LEU A 6 -41.35 1.56 44.62
C LEU A 6 -40.37 2.56 45.22
N THR A 7 -40.95 3.52 45.93
CA THR A 7 -40.32 4.49 46.81
C THR A 7 -40.09 3.86 48.17
N ASP A 8 -38.94 4.13 48.77
CA ASP A 8 -38.82 4.19 50.22
C ASP A 8 -38.14 5.50 50.62
N THR A 9 -38.61 6.02 51.73
CA THR A 9 -38.59 7.42 52.15
C THR A 9 -38.03 7.55 53.55
N TYR A 10 -37.35 8.69 53.80
CA TYR A 10 -37.12 9.35 55.11
C TYR A 10 -36.07 8.70 56.05
N VAL A 11 -35.25 9.42 56.84
CA VAL A 11 -35.41 10.73 57.54
C VAL A 11 -34.07 11.50 57.62
N GLU A 12 -34.21 12.83 57.69
CA GLU A 12 -33.26 13.94 57.79
C GLU A 12 -32.42 14.05 59.09
N GLY A 13 -31.37 14.89 59.02
CA GLY A 13 -30.67 15.42 60.19
C GLY A 13 -29.60 16.48 59.87
N THR A 14 -30.03 17.73 59.68
CA THR A 14 -29.44 19.03 60.12
C THR A 14 -27.91 19.25 60.04
N GLY A 15 -27.40 20.15 59.18
CA GLY A 15 -27.17 21.59 59.46
C GLY A 15 -25.73 21.86 59.95
N THR A 16 -24.85 22.63 59.30
CA THR A 16 -24.84 24.11 59.28
C THR A 16 -23.63 24.66 58.49
N HIS A 17 -23.79 25.90 58.02
CA HIS A 17 -22.91 26.74 57.21
C HIS A 17 -21.53 27.11 57.81
N HIS A 18 -20.54 27.36 56.93
CA HIS A 18 -19.69 28.57 57.02
C HIS A 18 -19.23 29.09 55.65
N ARG A 19 -19.44 30.39 55.42
CA ARG A 19 -18.88 31.24 54.34
C ARG A 19 -17.61 31.93 54.87
N TYR A 20 -16.57 32.13 54.05
CA TYR A 20 -15.70 33.34 54.00
C TYR A 20 -14.94 33.33 52.65
N ARG A 21 -15.20 34.23 51.68
CA ARG A 21 -14.71 35.61 51.44
C ARG A 21 -13.24 35.74 50.97
N ILE A 22 -13.10 35.93 49.64
CA ILE A 22 -12.27 36.90 48.86
C ILE A 22 -11.03 37.52 49.53
N LEU A 23 -9.87 37.48 48.83
CA LEU A 23 -8.97 38.64 48.66
C LEU A 23 -7.99 38.47 47.45
N ILE A 24 -7.97 39.47 46.56
CA ILE A 24 -6.90 39.86 45.60
C ILE A 24 -6.41 41.23 46.07
N PRO A 25 -5.09 41.55 46.10
CA PRO A 25 -4.50 42.56 45.16
C PRO A 25 -2.99 42.33 44.84
N LEU A 26 -2.55 42.40 43.56
CA LEU A 26 -1.89 43.51 42.83
C LEU A 26 -0.32 43.59 42.87
N LEU A 27 0.24 43.87 41.68
CA LEU A 27 1.41 44.72 41.33
C LEU A 27 2.86 44.16 41.19
N LEU A 28 3.24 43.98 39.91
CA LEU A 28 4.43 44.41 39.13
C LEU A 28 5.62 45.14 39.81
N PRO A 29 6.87 45.08 39.26
CA PRO A 29 7.21 45.91 38.08
C PRO A 29 8.16 45.34 37.00
N LEU A 30 8.15 46.07 35.88
CA LEU A 30 8.89 46.00 34.61
C LEU A 30 10.31 46.63 34.69
N PHE A 31 11.04 46.52 33.56
CA PHE A 31 12.17 47.35 33.02
C PHE A 31 13.61 46.79 33.22
N ILE A 32 14.61 46.81 32.30
CA ILE A 32 14.93 47.41 30.96
C ILE A 32 16.10 46.57 30.35
N PHE A 33 16.02 46.06 29.11
CA PHE A 33 16.62 46.52 27.83
C PHE A 33 18.17 46.61 27.72
N THR A 34 18.76 45.94 26.71
CA THR A 34 19.56 46.56 25.60
C THR A 34 20.00 45.53 24.53
N ASP A 35 19.65 45.87 23.27
CA ASP A 35 20.31 45.72 21.95
C ASP A 35 21.16 44.47 21.57
N ALA A 36 21.14 43.93 20.35
CA ALA A 36 20.97 44.56 19.04
C ALA A 36 20.50 43.56 17.94
N MET A 37 19.59 44.03 17.09
CA MET A 37 19.39 43.59 15.70
C MET A 37 20.14 44.55 14.77
N PRO A 38 20.50 44.13 13.54
CA PRO A 38 20.52 45.04 12.40
C PRO A 38 19.42 44.74 11.37
N SER A 39 18.95 45.86 10.82
CA SER A 39 17.77 46.17 10.01
C SER A 39 17.69 45.59 8.58
N PRO A 40 16.54 45.73 7.90
CA PRO A 40 16.23 45.17 6.57
C PRO A 40 16.44 46.17 5.42
N CYS A 41 16.68 45.66 4.20
CA CYS A 41 16.72 46.47 2.97
C CYS A 41 15.65 46.05 1.93
N HIS A 42 14.79 47.03 1.65
CA HIS A 42 14.09 47.38 0.41
C HIS A 42 13.07 46.45 -0.29
N HIS A 43 11.81 46.85 -0.11
CA HIS A 43 10.68 46.68 -1.02
C HIS A 43 10.96 47.07 -2.49
N ARG A 44 10.50 46.22 -3.42
CA ARG A 44 9.82 46.68 -4.66
C ARG A 44 8.41 46.12 -4.67
N GLN A 45 7.44 47.02 -4.60
CA GLN A 45 6.00 46.74 -4.74
C GLN A 45 5.66 46.47 -6.22
N ALA A 46 5.00 45.34 -6.49
CA ALA A 46 4.32 45.10 -7.75
C ALA A 46 2.92 45.76 -7.71
N LYS A 47 2.62 46.60 -8.70
CA LYS A 47 1.31 47.25 -8.87
C LYS A 47 0.29 46.29 -9.51
N PRO A 48 -1.02 46.47 -9.22
CA PRO A 48 -2.09 45.60 -9.71
C PRO A 48 -2.53 45.99 -11.13
N ALA A 49 -2.83 44.99 -11.97
CA ALA A 49 -3.47 45.19 -13.27
C ALA A 49 -5.01 45.17 -13.12
N LYS A 50 -5.68 46.15 -13.72
CA LYS A 50 -7.14 46.21 -13.92
C LYS A 50 -7.44 46.35 -15.43
N PRO A 51 -8.70 46.11 -15.85
CA PRO A 51 -9.04 45.30 -17.03
C PRO A 51 -9.17 46.11 -18.32
N PHE A 52 -9.09 45.43 -19.47
CA PHE A 52 -9.58 45.98 -20.74
C PHE A 52 -10.33 44.90 -21.54
N SER A 53 -11.60 45.22 -21.81
CA SER A 53 -12.48 44.61 -22.79
C SER A 53 -12.21 45.20 -24.17
N SER A 54 -12.22 44.37 -25.22
CA SER A 54 -12.85 44.72 -26.51
C SER A 54 -12.83 43.53 -27.48
N SER A 55 -14.05 43.17 -27.90
CA SER A 55 -14.46 42.52 -29.14
C SER A 55 -13.59 42.81 -30.38
N THR A 56 -13.31 41.82 -31.24
CA THR A 56 -13.96 41.46 -32.54
C THR A 56 -13.04 40.47 -33.34
N PRO A 57 -13.42 39.87 -34.49
CA PRO A 57 -13.61 38.42 -34.65
C PRO A 57 -12.50 37.66 -35.41
N LEU A 58 -12.50 36.33 -35.25
CA LEU A 58 -11.65 35.37 -35.99
C LEU A 58 -12.11 35.24 -37.47
N PRO A 59 -11.20 35.24 -38.47
CA PRO A 59 -11.57 34.96 -39.85
C PRO A 59 -11.63 33.45 -40.13
N ALA A 60 -12.60 33.10 -40.98
CA ALA A 60 -13.02 31.76 -41.36
C ALA A 60 -11.96 30.94 -42.11
N TYR A 61 -11.91 29.64 -41.79
CA TYR A 61 -11.12 28.63 -42.50
C TYR A 61 -11.81 28.27 -43.83
N ARG A 62 -11.28 28.74 -44.96
CA ARG A 62 -11.61 28.20 -46.29
C ARG A 62 -10.59 27.11 -46.67
N ARG A 63 -11.09 25.89 -46.89
CA ARG A 63 -10.34 24.79 -47.52
C ARG A 63 -9.93 25.21 -48.95
N SER A 64 -8.63 25.18 -49.22
CA SER A 64 -8.07 25.23 -50.59
C SER A 64 -7.15 24.02 -50.76
N MET A 65 -7.46 23.19 -51.75
CA MET A 65 -6.67 22.03 -52.15
C MET A 65 -5.41 22.47 -52.88
N ALA A 66 -4.24 21.98 -52.45
CA ALA A 66 -2.96 22.20 -53.13
C ALA A 66 -2.67 21.06 -54.15
N PRO A 67 -2.05 21.38 -55.30
CA PRO A 67 -1.79 20.44 -56.41
C PRO A 67 -0.62 19.47 -56.14
N PRO A 68 -0.52 18.34 -56.88
CA PRO A 68 0.38 17.24 -56.55
C PRO A 68 1.85 17.57 -56.91
N PRO A 69 2.82 17.29 -56.02
CA PRO A 69 4.23 17.44 -56.37
C PRO A 69 4.77 16.25 -57.14
N SER A 70 5.57 16.60 -58.14
CA SER A 70 6.21 15.77 -59.15
C SER A 70 7.43 14.98 -58.64
N LYS A 71 7.64 13.82 -59.28
CA LYS A 71 8.79 12.89 -59.31
C LYS A 71 10.04 13.28 -58.49
N CYS A 72 10.31 12.48 -57.45
CA CYS A 72 11.52 12.48 -56.64
C CYS A 72 12.82 12.33 -57.47
N ARG A 73 13.78 13.23 -57.27
CA ARG A 73 15.21 12.99 -57.50
C ARG A 73 15.84 12.38 -56.23
N PRO A 74 16.77 11.42 -56.31
CA PRO A 74 17.34 10.79 -55.13
C PRO A 74 18.28 11.76 -54.41
N ALA A 75 17.91 12.16 -53.19
CA ALA A 75 18.81 12.87 -52.29
C ALA A 75 19.83 11.87 -51.69
N ARG A 76 21.12 12.26 -51.70
CA ARG A 76 22.25 11.51 -51.16
C ARG A 76 21.98 11.03 -49.72
N LEU A 77 22.04 9.71 -49.50
CA LEU A 77 22.11 9.14 -48.15
C LEU A 77 23.37 9.66 -47.44
N MET A 78 23.20 10.40 -46.34
CA MET A 78 24.25 10.53 -45.35
C MET A 78 24.46 9.15 -44.69
N ARG A 79 25.61 8.53 -44.94
CA ARG A 79 26.04 7.33 -44.21
C ARG A 79 26.45 7.74 -42.80
N CYS A 80 25.61 7.42 -41.81
CA CYS A 80 26.03 7.41 -40.42
C CYS A 80 27.11 6.32 -40.25
N ARG A 81 28.34 6.70 -39.91
CA ARG A 81 29.46 5.77 -39.68
C ARG A 81 29.43 5.27 -38.24
N CYS A 82 28.60 4.28 -37.96
CA CYS A 82 28.50 3.66 -36.62
C CYS A 82 29.67 2.70 -36.27
N CYS A 83 30.85 2.85 -36.89
CA CYS A 83 31.94 1.86 -36.79
C CYS A 83 33.30 2.44 -36.38
N GLU A 84 33.35 3.66 -35.85
CA GLU A 84 34.57 4.24 -35.25
C GLU A 84 34.39 4.24 -33.72
N ASP A 85 35.40 3.78 -32.99
CA ASP A 85 35.46 3.94 -31.54
C ASP A 85 35.87 5.39 -31.17
N THR A 86 35.78 5.76 -29.90
CA THR A 86 36.10 7.12 -29.41
C THR A 86 37.56 7.55 -29.62
N LEU A 87 38.40 6.67 -30.18
CA LEU A 87 39.80 6.94 -30.50
C LEU A 87 40.08 6.94 -32.02
N GLY A 88 39.05 6.81 -32.87
CA GLY A 88 39.16 6.97 -34.33
C GLY A 88 39.85 5.81 -35.04
N VAL A 89 39.87 4.60 -34.46
CA VAL A 89 40.50 3.43 -35.09
C VAL A 89 39.48 2.66 -35.93
N PRO A 90 39.75 2.37 -37.22
CA PRO A 90 38.84 1.58 -38.04
C PRO A 90 38.77 0.13 -37.57
N ARG A 91 37.60 -0.35 -37.12
CA ARG A 91 37.38 -1.77 -36.84
C ARG A 91 37.51 -2.59 -38.13
N ARG A 92 38.59 -3.39 -38.25
CA ARG A 92 38.71 -4.41 -39.31
C ARG A 92 37.55 -5.39 -39.19
N ARG A 93 36.73 -5.51 -40.26
CA ARG A 93 35.75 -6.59 -40.39
C ARG A 93 36.50 -7.93 -40.48
N ALA A 94 36.47 -8.72 -39.42
CA ALA A 94 36.87 -10.11 -39.49
C ALA A 94 35.84 -10.86 -40.36
N GLN A 95 36.30 -11.41 -41.50
CA GLN A 95 35.53 -12.37 -42.29
C GLN A 95 35.58 -13.72 -41.57
N HIS A 96 34.60 -13.99 -40.71
CA HIS A 96 34.29 -15.35 -40.28
C HIS A 96 32.78 -15.45 -40.09
N HIS A 97 32.13 -16.25 -40.95
CA HIS A 97 30.77 -16.75 -40.74
C HIS A 97 30.77 -17.79 -39.61
N GLN A 98 31.06 -17.34 -38.40
CA GLN A 98 30.60 -18.01 -37.19
C GLN A 98 29.60 -17.05 -36.57
N LEU A 99 28.36 -17.50 -36.41
CA LEU A 99 27.40 -16.90 -35.51
C LEU A 99 28.15 -16.63 -34.21
N GLN A 100 28.46 -15.37 -33.92
CA GLN A 100 28.97 -14.94 -32.64
C GLN A 100 27.84 -15.20 -31.64
N GLN A 101 27.75 -16.43 -31.18
CA GLN A 101 26.99 -16.78 -29.99
C GLN A 101 27.70 -16.03 -28.87
N PHE A 102 27.08 -14.93 -28.42
CA PHE A 102 27.46 -14.28 -27.19
C PHE A 102 27.46 -15.35 -26.09
N PRO A 103 28.58 -15.63 -25.41
CA PRO A 103 28.62 -16.61 -24.31
C PRO A 103 27.60 -16.26 -23.21
N GLU A 104 27.22 -14.98 -23.12
CA GLU A 104 26.19 -14.42 -22.26
C GLU A 104 24.77 -14.89 -22.62
N LEU A 105 24.48 -15.13 -23.90
CA LEU A 105 23.26 -15.79 -24.39
C LEU A 105 23.29 -17.31 -24.16
N GLN A 106 24.46 -17.83 -23.78
CA GLN A 106 24.74 -19.23 -23.47
C GLN A 106 24.83 -19.50 -21.96
N LEU A 107 24.55 -18.49 -21.12
CA LEU A 107 23.92 -18.74 -19.82
C LEU A 107 22.52 -19.27 -20.11
N ARG A 108 22.47 -20.53 -20.54
CA ARG A 108 21.34 -21.40 -20.28
C ARG A 108 21.07 -21.25 -18.79
N LEU A 109 20.07 -20.43 -18.49
CA LEU A 109 18.89 -20.86 -17.75
C LEU A 109 18.99 -22.37 -17.57
N GLN A 110 19.41 -22.76 -16.38
CA GLN A 110 19.52 -24.13 -15.95
C GLN A 110 18.30 -24.88 -16.50
N ASP A 111 18.50 -26.00 -17.20
CA ASP A 111 17.44 -26.83 -17.82
C ASP A 111 16.44 -27.41 -16.78
N ALA A 112 16.50 -26.96 -15.53
CA ALA A 112 15.54 -27.28 -14.49
C ALA A 112 14.25 -26.45 -14.68
N PRO A 113 13.07 -27.06 -14.45
CA PRO A 113 11.83 -26.31 -14.42
C PRO A 113 11.91 -25.19 -13.37
N PRO A 114 11.23 -24.05 -13.58
CA PRO A 114 11.20 -22.98 -12.59
C PRO A 114 10.64 -23.52 -11.26
N PRO A 115 11.11 -23.00 -10.12
CA PRO A 115 10.63 -23.43 -8.82
C PRO A 115 9.11 -23.22 -8.72
N PRO A 116 8.38 -24.14 -8.07
CA PRO A 116 6.95 -23.97 -7.87
C PRO A 116 6.68 -22.71 -7.04
N ARG A 117 5.68 -21.94 -7.47
CA ARG A 117 5.23 -20.76 -6.73
C ARG A 117 4.58 -21.20 -5.41
N PRO A 118 4.71 -20.42 -4.33
CA PRO A 118 3.95 -20.69 -3.11
C PRO A 118 2.45 -20.80 -3.40
N ARG A 119 1.79 -21.80 -2.81
CA ARG A 119 0.33 -21.97 -2.91
C ARG A 119 -0.43 -20.76 -2.41
N ARG A 120 0.09 -20.11 -1.36
CA ARG A 120 -0.58 -18.99 -0.69
C ARG A 120 0.36 -17.86 -0.34
N ILE A 121 -0.16 -16.64 -0.42
CA ILE A 121 0.35 -15.47 0.27
C ILE A 121 -0.77 -15.02 1.22
N VAL A 122 -0.53 -15.10 2.53
CA VAL A 122 -1.53 -14.76 3.56
C VAL A 122 -1.15 -13.44 4.21
N LEU A 123 -2.08 -12.49 4.18
CA LEU A 123 -1.93 -11.16 4.77
C LEU A 123 -2.52 -11.17 6.17
N VAL A 124 -1.73 -10.91 7.21
CA VAL A 124 -2.18 -10.95 8.61
C VAL A 124 -2.00 -9.58 9.25
N ARG A 125 -3.10 -9.00 9.72
CA ARG A 125 -3.03 -7.80 10.56
C ARG A 125 -2.66 -8.20 11.98
N HIS A 126 -1.79 -7.42 12.62
CA HIS A 126 -1.45 -7.61 14.03
C HIS A 126 -2.70 -7.73 14.95
N GLY A 127 -2.53 -8.44 16.07
CA GLY A 127 -3.53 -8.52 17.14
C GLY A 127 -3.84 -7.15 17.76
N GLU A 128 -4.83 -7.06 18.63
CA GLU A 128 -5.17 -5.79 19.28
C GLU A 128 -3.99 -5.17 20.04
N SER A 129 -3.65 -3.92 19.73
CA SER A 129 -2.58 -3.19 20.38
C SER A 129 -3.10 -2.23 21.44
N GLU A 130 -2.20 -1.80 22.34
CA GLU A 130 -2.52 -0.76 23.33
C GLU A 130 -3.06 0.51 22.66
N GLY A 131 -2.48 0.89 21.51
CA GLY A 131 -2.93 2.02 20.70
C GLY A 131 -4.23 1.79 19.92
N ASN A 132 -4.74 0.56 19.84
CA ASN A 132 -6.11 0.31 19.34
C ASN A 132 -7.16 0.53 20.43
N VAL A 133 -6.80 0.29 21.70
CA VAL A 133 -7.70 0.50 22.84
C VAL A 133 -7.68 1.97 23.27
N ASP A 134 -6.50 2.58 23.32
CA ASP A 134 -6.33 3.97 23.73
C ASP A 134 -5.32 4.70 22.83
N GLU A 135 -5.82 5.60 21.98
CA GLU A 135 -4.97 6.41 21.10
C GLU A 135 -3.97 7.31 21.86
N ALA A 136 -4.17 7.64 23.15
CA ALA A 136 -3.13 8.35 23.92
C ALA A 136 -1.85 7.55 24.05
N ALA A 137 -1.85 6.24 23.83
CA ALA A 137 -0.60 5.48 23.86
C ALA A 137 0.46 6.11 22.92
N TYR A 138 0.04 6.65 21.77
CA TYR A 138 0.91 7.29 20.79
C TYR A 138 1.44 8.68 21.19
N THR A 139 0.97 9.27 22.29
CA THR A 139 1.51 10.54 22.82
C THR A 139 2.77 10.33 23.66
N ARG A 140 2.93 9.10 24.20
CA ARG A 140 3.94 8.77 25.23
C ARG A 140 4.83 7.60 24.83
N VAL A 141 4.36 6.72 23.95
CA VAL A 141 5.11 5.57 23.44
C VAL A 141 5.25 5.73 21.94
N PRO A 142 6.49 5.67 21.39
CA PRO A 142 6.71 5.69 19.95
C PRO A 142 5.93 4.55 19.27
N ASP A 143 5.29 4.82 18.13
CA ASP A 143 4.47 3.84 17.42
C ASP A 143 5.15 2.47 17.22
N PRO A 144 6.43 2.38 16.79
CA PRO A 144 7.12 1.09 16.65
C PRO A 144 7.21 0.26 17.93
N ARG A 145 7.10 0.89 19.11
CA ARG A 145 7.22 0.27 20.44
C ARG A 145 5.88 -0.10 21.07
N ILE A 146 4.75 0.28 20.48
CA ILE A 146 3.41 -0.06 20.96
C ILE A 146 3.24 -1.59 20.94
N GLY A 147 2.88 -2.16 22.09
CA GLY A 147 2.72 -3.60 22.28
C GLY A 147 1.29 -4.10 22.05
N LEU A 148 1.13 -5.42 22.06
CA LEU A 148 -0.18 -6.07 22.09
C LEU A 148 -0.79 -6.05 23.49
N THR A 149 -2.11 -5.94 23.54
CA THR A 149 -2.88 -6.19 24.76
C THR A 149 -2.90 -7.70 25.09
N ALA A 150 -3.41 -8.06 26.26
CA ALA A 150 -3.65 -9.46 26.59
C ALA A 150 -4.64 -10.13 25.59
N LYS A 151 -5.62 -9.38 25.12
CA LYS A 151 -6.53 -9.83 24.05
C LYS A 151 -5.77 -9.96 22.72
N GLY A 152 -4.92 -9.01 22.35
CA GLY A 152 -4.12 -9.09 21.13
C GLY A 152 -3.20 -10.31 21.05
N ARG A 153 -2.63 -10.75 22.19
CA ARG A 153 -1.88 -12.01 22.26
C ARG A 153 -2.76 -13.23 21.96
N ARG A 154 -3.98 -13.28 22.52
CA ARG A 154 -4.95 -14.33 22.22
C ARG A 154 -5.41 -14.28 20.76
N ASP A 155 -5.60 -13.09 20.19
CA ASP A 155 -5.92 -12.89 18.77
C ASP A 155 -4.84 -13.52 17.88
N ALA A 156 -3.56 -13.34 18.24
CA ALA A 156 -2.41 -13.89 17.53
C ALA A 156 -2.33 -15.43 17.60
N GLU A 157 -2.51 -16.02 18.79
CA GLU A 157 -2.55 -17.48 18.95
C GLU A 157 -3.72 -18.11 18.19
N ALA A 158 -4.90 -17.48 18.24
CA ALA A 158 -6.07 -17.93 17.49
C ALA A 158 -5.84 -17.84 15.97
N CYS A 159 -5.18 -16.77 15.51
CA CYS A 159 -4.73 -16.66 14.12
C CYS A 159 -3.79 -17.81 13.74
N GLY A 160 -2.79 -18.11 14.58
CA GLY A 160 -1.86 -19.23 14.37
C GLY A 160 -2.58 -20.57 14.17
N ARG A 161 -3.53 -20.90 15.05
CA ARG A 161 -4.34 -22.14 14.93
C ARG A 161 -5.10 -22.18 13.60
N ARG A 162 -5.81 -21.10 13.24
CA ARG A 162 -6.53 -21.03 11.96
C ARG A 162 -5.62 -21.20 10.75
N LEU A 163 -4.41 -20.63 10.77
CA LEU A 163 -3.45 -20.77 9.68
C LEU A 163 -2.90 -22.20 9.58
N ARG A 164 -2.58 -22.84 10.71
CA ARG A 164 -2.17 -24.25 10.75
C ARG A 164 -3.26 -25.16 10.19
N ASP A 165 -4.51 -24.95 10.62
CA ASP A 165 -5.66 -25.72 10.12
C ASP A 165 -5.83 -25.50 8.61
N LEU A 166 -5.74 -24.25 8.14
CA LEU A 166 -5.78 -23.93 6.71
C LEU A 166 -4.71 -24.68 5.91
N PHE A 167 -3.45 -24.65 6.36
CA PHE A 167 -2.34 -25.25 5.61
C PHE A 167 -2.36 -26.78 5.64
N SER A 168 -2.83 -27.37 6.73
CA SER A 168 -2.96 -28.83 6.88
C SER A 168 -4.21 -29.40 6.20
N SER A 169 -5.22 -28.57 5.91
CA SER A 169 -6.50 -29.02 5.32
C SER A 169 -6.46 -29.34 3.82
N ASP A 170 -5.36 -29.02 3.13
CA ASP A 170 -5.24 -29.31 1.71
C ASP A 170 -5.23 -30.82 1.44
N ARG A 171 -6.09 -31.27 0.51
CA ARG A 171 -6.06 -32.64 0.01
C ARG A 171 -4.78 -32.84 -0.80
N GLY A 172 -3.78 -33.52 -0.23
CA GLY A 172 -2.47 -33.71 -0.85
C GLY A 172 -1.44 -34.33 0.08
N ALA A 173 -0.16 -34.24 -0.31
CA ALA A 173 0.97 -34.64 0.52
C ALA A 173 1.09 -33.72 1.74
N ASP A 174 1.48 -34.27 2.89
CA ASP A 174 1.71 -33.52 4.13
C ASP A 174 3.10 -32.84 4.14
N ASP A 175 3.43 -32.15 3.05
CA ASP A 175 4.72 -31.50 2.79
C ASP A 175 4.66 -29.97 2.91
N TRP A 176 3.54 -29.42 3.37
CA TRP A 176 3.36 -27.98 3.52
C TRP A 176 4.38 -27.37 4.49
N LYS A 177 4.82 -26.16 4.14
CA LYS A 177 5.74 -25.32 4.92
C LYS A 177 5.23 -23.89 4.95
N VAL A 178 5.78 -23.09 5.87
CA VAL A 178 5.48 -21.67 6.00
C VAL A 178 6.74 -20.82 6.10
N TYR A 179 6.75 -19.69 5.39
CA TYR A 179 7.78 -18.65 5.50
C TYR A 179 7.13 -17.32 5.91
N PHE A 180 7.71 -16.63 6.88
CA PHE A 180 7.15 -15.39 7.42
C PHE A 180 7.94 -14.15 6.96
N TYR A 181 7.23 -13.12 6.50
CA TYR A 181 7.73 -11.75 6.55
C TYR A 181 6.99 -11.00 7.65
N VAL A 182 7.70 -10.18 8.42
CA VAL A 182 7.12 -9.45 9.54
C VAL A 182 7.62 -8.01 9.58
N SER A 183 6.71 -7.08 9.88
CA SER A 183 7.09 -5.70 10.16
C SER A 183 7.93 -5.64 11.46
N PRO A 184 8.93 -4.75 11.55
CA PRO A 184 9.79 -4.60 12.74
C PRO A 184 9.05 -4.05 13.97
N TYR A 185 7.78 -3.69 13.86
CA TYR A 185 7.04 -3.11 14.99
C TYR A 185 6.77 -4.16 16.06
N ARG A 186 6.81 -3.74 17.33
CA ARG A 186 6.64 -4.64 18.46
C ARG A 186 5.34 -5.44 18.38
N ARG A 187 4.21 -4.80 18.09
CA ARG A 187 2.91 -5.46 17.92
C ARG A 187 2.88 -6.54 16.83
N THR A 188 3.61 -6.36 15.73
CA THR A 188 3.68 -7.38 14.66
C THR A 188 4.62 -8.51 15.02
N LEU A 189 5.74 -8.23 15.69
CA LEU A 189 6.64 -9.25 16.22
C LEU A 189 5.97 -10.10 17.31
N GLU A 190 5.24 -9.49 18.23
CA GLU A 190 4.44 -10.20 19.24
C GLU A 190 3.32 -11.02 18.60
N THR A 191 2.69 -10.52 17.52
CA THR A 191 1.71 -11.29 16.76
C THR A 191 2.36 -12.51 16.10
N LEU A 192 3.51 -12.33 15.45
CA LEU A 192 4.25 -13.43 14.85
C LEU A 192 4.60 -14.51 15.89
N ARG A 193 5.02 -14.12 17.11
CA ARG A 193 5.31 -15.08 18.19
C ARG A 193 4.09 -15.93 18.54
N GLY A 194 2.92 -15.30 18.68
CA GLY A 194 1.66 -16.02 18.95
C GLY A 194 1.27 -16.96 17.80
N ILE A 195 1.44 -16.51 16.55
CA ILE A 195 1.19 -17.32 15.35
C ILE A 195 2.13 -18.53 15.30
N ALA A 196 3.44 -18.29 15.45
CA ALA A 196 4.48 -19.31 15.34
C ALA A 196 4.32 -20.44 16.38
N HIS A 197 3.71 -20.17 17.54
CA HIS A 197 3.45 -21.19 18.55
C HIS A 197 2.51 -22.30 18.08
N ALA A 198 1.69 -22.05 17.05
CA ALA A 198 0.81 -23.07 16.47
C ALA A 198 1.52 -24.01 15.49
N PHE A 199 2.79 -23.77 15.15
CA PHE A 199 3.53 -24.53 14.14
C PHE A 199 4.65 -25.35 14.77
N GLU A 200 4.80 -26.58 14.31
CA GLU A 200 5.98 -27.38 14.62
C GLU A 200 7.23 -26.74 13.97
N PRO A 201 8.40 -26.69 14.66
CA PRO A 201 9.58 -25.97 14.14
C PRO A 201 10.01 -26.38 12.74
N HIS A 202 9.89 -27.67 12.41
CA HIS A 202 10.26 -28.19 11.09
C HIS A 202 9.32 -27.68 9.96
N ARG A 203 8.12 -27.17 10.27
CA ARG A 203 7.20 -26.58 9.28
C ARG A 203 7.58 -25.15 8.91
N ILE A 204 8.38 -24.47 9.73
CA ILE A 204 8.80 -23.09 9.53
C ILE A 204 10.08 -23.08 8.68
N ALA A 205 9.96 -22.69 7.42
CA ALA A 205 11.09 -22.59 6.49
C ALA A 205 11.98 -21.37 6.78
N GLY A 206 11.42 -20.32 7.38
CA GLY A 206 12.19 -19.14 7.77
C GLY A 206 11.33 -17.95 8.14
N VAL A 207 12.02 -16.92 8.64
CA VAL A 207 11.43 -15.63 9.02
C VAL A 207 12.33 -14.52 8.50
N ARG A 208 11.74 -13.45 7.98
CA ARG A 208 12.45 -12.23 7.59
C ARG A 208 11.73 -11.00 8.12
N GLU A 209 12.45 -10.19 8.88
CA GLU A 209 12.00 -8.85 9.20
C GLU A 209 12.09 -7.96 7.95
N GLU A 210 11.04 -7.18 7.68
CA GLU A 210 10.94 -6.32 6.51
C GLU A 210 10.44 -4.92 6.90
N PRO A 211 11.33 -3.91 6.98
CA PRO A 211 10.96 -2.54 7.35
C PRO A 211 9.98 -1.87 6.40
N ARG A 212 9.91 -2.29 5.13
CA ARG A 212 9.01 -1.69 4.12
C ARG A 212 7.54 -2.07 4.30
N ILE A 213 7.22 -3.06 5.15
CA ILE A 213 5.86 -3.46 5.49
C ILE A 213 5.39 -2.95 6.87
N ARG A 214 6.03 -1.90 7.41
CA ARG A 214 5.55 -1.14 8.60
C ARG A 214 4.29 -0.33 8.31
N GLU A 215 3.58 0.11 9.35
CA GLU A 215 2.37 0.95 9.18
C GLU A 215 2.69 2.34 8.62
N GLN A 216 1.69 3.02 8.06
CA GLN A 216 1.78 4.45 7.73
C GLN A 216 2.23 5.26 8.94
N ASP A 217 3.27 6.06 8.74
CA ASP A 217 3.73 7.00 9.77
C ASP A 217 2.77 8.20 9.87
N PHE A 218 2.38 8.56 11.08
CA PHE A 218 1.57 9.75 11.38
C PHE A 218 2.39 10.88 12.03
N GLY A 219 3.72 10.79 11.98
CA GLY A 219 4.65 11.66 12.67
C GLY A 219 5.14 11.08 14.00
N ASN A 220 6.12 11.75 14.61
CA ASN A 220 6.87 11.25 15.77
C ASN A 220 5.99 10.88 16.98
N PHE A 221 5.35 11.89 17.58
CA PHE A 221 4.38 11.72 18.67
C PHE A 221 3.06 12.34 18.24
N GLN A 222 1.97 11.65 18.57
CA GLN A 222 0.65 11.98 18.09
C GLN A 222 -0.12 12.74 19.16
N ASP A 223 0.02 14.08 19.18
CA ASP A 223 -0.81 14.93 20.03
C ASP A 223 -2.30 14.71 19.71
N ARG A 224 -3.13 14.49 20.74
CA ARG A 224 -4.53 14.08 20.51
C ARG A 224 -5.33 15.14 19.75
N GLU A 225 -5.19 16.41 20.14
CA GLU A 225 -5.99 17.49 19.54
C GLU A 225 -5.52 17.78 18.13
N GLN A 226 -4.19 17.84 17.91
CA GLN A 226 -3.64 17.97 16.58
C GLN A 226 -4.07 16.81 15.69
N MET A 227 -3.94 15.57 16.14
CA MET A 227 -4.34 14.39 15.35
C MET A 227 -5.82 14.38 15.03
N ARG A 228 -6.69 14.90 15.89
CA ARG A 228 -8.12 15.05 15.58
C ARG A 228 -8.33 15.99 14.40
N VAL A 229 -7.66 17.14 14.40
CA VAL A 229 -7.70 18.11 13.30
C VAL A 229 -7.13 17.51 12.01
N GLU A 230 -5.98 16.83 12.10
CA GLU A 230 -5.35 16.18 10.94
C GLU A 230 -6.22 15.08 10.33
N LYS A 231 -6.91 14.28 11.17
CA LYS A 231 -7.86 13.26 10.71
C LYS A 231 -9.07 13.88 10.00
N GLU A 232 -9.59 15.01 10.49
CA GLU A 232 -10.68 15.74 9.84
C GLU A 232 -10.23 16.34 8.49
N ASN A 233 -9.07 16.99 8.46
CA ASN A 233 -8.48 17.53 7.23
C ASN A 233 -8.25 16.43 6.18
N ARG A 234 -7.78 15.25 6.62
CA ARG A 234 -7.62 14.08 5.76
C ARG A 234 -8.92 13.65 5.09
N LEU A 235 -10.04 13.64 5.82
CA LEU A 235 -11.34 13.28 5.25
C LEU A 235 -11.78 14.26 4.15
N ARG A 236 -11.48 15.55 4.32
CA ARG A 236 -11.79 16.59 3.34
C ARG A 236 -10.86 16.57 2.13
N TYR A 237 -9.59 16.25 2.32
CA TYR A 237 -8.58 16.25 1.26
C TYR A 237 -8.60 14.97 0.41
N GLY A 238 -8.84 13.82 1.03
CA GLY A 238 -8.77 12.49 0.40
C GLY A 238 -7.79 11.58 1.12
N ARG A 239 -8.21 10.35 1.42
CA ARG A 239 -7.49 9.47 2.36
C ARG A 239 -6.17 8.96 1.79
N PHE A 240 -6.07 8.85 0.47
CA PHE A 240 -4.89 8.30 -0.21
C PHE A 240 -3.73 9.30 -0.31
N PHE A 241 -4.02 10.54 -0.69
CA PHE A 241 -2.99 11.56 -0.98
C PHE A 241 -2.66 12.47 0.21
N TYR A 242 -3.49 12.50 1.26
CA TYR A 242 -3.20 13.32 2.43
C TYR A 242 -1.91 12.85 3.12
N ARG A 243 -0.97 13.78 3.31
CA ARG A 243 0.28 13.54 4.03
C ARG A 243 0.18 14.15 5.43
N PHE A 244 0.39 13.33 6.45
CA PHE A 244 0.47 13.84 7.81
C PHE A 244 1.74 14.67 8.03
N PRO A 245 1.70 15.73 8.86
CA PRO A 245 2.90 16.46 9.25
C PRO A 245 3.98 15.53 9.82
N ASN A 246 5.19 15.59 9.26
CA ASN A 246 6.30 14.69 9.61
C ASN A 246 6.00 13.18 9.43
N GLY A 247 4.94 12.83 8.70
CA GLY A 247 4.52 11.45 8.45
C GLY A 247 4.48 11.09 6.97
N GLU A 248 3.74 10.02 6.69
CA GLU A 248 3.53 9.47 5.35
C GLU A 248 2.10 9.78 4.87
N SER A 249 1.90 9.84 3.56
CA SER A 249 0.62 9.62 2.89
C SER A 249 0.48 8.15 2.50
N ALA A 250 -0.72 7.69 2.13
CA ALA A 250 -0.87 6.32 1.63
C ALA A 250 -0.14 6.12 0.28
N ALA A 251 0.04 7.19 -0.50
CA ALA A 251 0.88 7.18 -1.69
C ALA A 251 2.36 6.89 -1.38
N ASP A 252 2.92 7.47 -0.30
CA ASP A 252 4.29 7.14 0.12
C ASP A 252 4.41 5.67 0.57
N VAL A 253 3.37 5.16 1.26
CA VAL A 253 3.28 3.74 1.60
C VAL A 253 3.26 2.88 0.33
N TYR A 254 2.55 3.30 -0.72
CA TYR A 254 2.48 2.60 -2.01
C TYR A 254 3.86 2.48 -2.67
N ASP A 255 4.69 3.51 -2.59
CA ASP A 255 6.03 3.49 -3.19
C ASP A 255 6.95 2.49 -2.48
N ARG A 256 7.02 2.50 -1.15
CA ARG A 256 7.84 1.51 -0.41
C ARG A 256 7.31 0.08 -0.55
N ILE A 257 5.99 -0.09 -0.62
CA ILE A 257 5.36 -1.40 -0.86
C ILE A 257 5.61 -1.89 -2.27
N THR A 258 5.74 -1.00 -3.25
CA THR A 258 6.18 -1.36 -4.60
C THR A 258 7.57 -2.00 -4.57
N GLY A 259 8.52 -1.41 -3.84
CA GLY A 259 9.84 -2.00 -3.66
C GLY A 259 9.81 -3.37 -2.98
N PHE A 260 9.02 -3.53 -1.91
CA PHE A 260 8.85 -4.83 -1.26
C PHE A 260 8.23 -5.88 -2.19
N ARG A 261 7.21 -5.52 -2.96
CA ARG A 261 6.54 -6.43 -3.90
C ARG A 261 7.51 -6.98 -4.94
N GLU A 262 8.43 -6.16 -5.46
CA GLU A 262 9.48 -6.66 -6.38
C GLU A 262 10.43 -7.64 -5.67
N THR A 263 10.83 -7.37 -4.42
CA THR A 263 11.62 -8.32 -3.62
C THR A 263 10.87 -9.64 -3.43
N LEU A 264 9.60 -9.61 -3.03
CA LEU A 264 8.79 -10.81 -2.86
C LEU A 264 8.63 -11.58 -4.17
N ARG A 265 8.42 -10.87 -5.29
CA ARG A 265 8.36 -11.51 -6.62
C ARG A 265 9.68 -12.20 -6.95
N ALA A 266 10.82 -11.55 -6.76
CA ALA A 266 12.12 -12.14 -7.01
C ALA A 266 12.36 -13.36 -6.11
N ASP A 267 12.02 -13.28 -4.81
CA ASP A 267 12.13 -14.40 -3.87
C ASP A 267 11.25 -15.60 -4.28
N ILE A 268 10.05 -15.35 -4.83
CA ILE A 268 9.19 -16.38 -5.43
C ILE A 268 9.84 -16.97 -6.69
N ASP A 269 10.31 -16.13 -7.61
CA ASP A 269 10.81 -16.55 -8.91
C ASP A 269 12.11 -17.38 -8.79
N ILE A 270 12.94 -17.14 -7.77
CA ILE A 270 14.14 -17.95 -7.47
C ILE A 270 13.86 -19.13 -6.52
N GLY A 271 12.64 -19.25 -5.97
CA GLY A 271 12.29 -20.33 -5.04
C GLY A 271 12.98 -20.24 -3.68
N ARG A 272 13.27 -19.01 -3.19
CA ARG A 272 14.08 -18.75 -1.97
C ARG A 272 13.61 -19.52 -0.73
N PHE A 273 12.33 -19.81 -0.64
CA PHE A 273 11.69 -20.34 0.55
C PHE A 273 11.98 -21.82 0.81
N GLN A 274 12.56 -22.53 -0.17
CA GLN A 274 12.77 -23.97 -0.10
C GLN A 274 14.16 -24.33 -0.64
N PRO A 275 14.86 -25.30 -0.02
CA PRO A 275 16.10 -25.82 -0.58
C PRO A 275 15.88 -26.33 -2.02
N PRO A 276 16.85 -26.11 -2.94
CA PRO A 276 16.81 -26.72 -4.26
C PRO A 276 16.67 -28.25 -4.15
N GLY A 277 15.76 -28.85 -4.93
CA GLY A 277 15.49 -30.30 -4.90
C GLY A 277 14.42 -30.75 -3.89
N GLU A 278 14.07 -29.91 -2.91
CA GLU A 278 13.01 -30.18 -1.91
C GLU A 278 11.79 -29.25 -2.10
N GLN A 279 11.64 -28.69 -3.30
CA GLN A 279 10.66 -27.64 -3.56
C GLN A 279 9.26 -28.24 -3.73
N SER A 280 8.34 -27.88 -2.84
CA SER A 280 6.93 -28.23 -2.90
C SER A 280 6.07 -27.05 -3.37
N PRO A 281 4.99 -27.28 -4.14
CA PRO A 281 3.98 -26.26 -4.38
C PRO A 281 3.22 -25.87 -3.11
N ASN A 282 3.19 -26.70 -2.05
CA ASN A 282 2.46 -26.46 -0.81
C ASN A 282 3.17 -25.51 0.16
N MET A 283 4.07 -24.65 -0.34
CA MET A 283 4.67 -23.55 0.41
C MET A 283 3.66 -22.42 0.64
N ASN A 284 3.66 -21.86 1.85
CA ASN A 284 2.81 -20.72 2.22
C ASN A 284 3.70 -19.56 2.68
N VAL A 285 3.45 -18.35 2.17
CA VAL A 285 4.10 -17.13 2.63
C VAL A 285 3.11 -16.34 3.50
N VAL A 286 3.51 -15.93 4.69
CA VAL A 286 2.67 -15.15 5.60
C VAL A 286 3.30 -13.78 5.83
N LEU A 287 2.54 -12.72 5.57
CA LEU A 287 2.93 -11.32 5.76
C LEU A 287 2.24 -10.77 7.03
N VAL A 288 2.98 -10.65 8.12
CA VAL A 288 2.47 -10.09 9.39
C VAL A 288 2.74 -8.57 9.42
N SER A 289 1.68 -7.77 9.27
CA SER A 289 1.76 -6.33 9.04
C SER A 289 0.54 -5.60 9.63
N HIS A 290 0.12 -4.51 9.01
CA HIS A 290 -0.79 -3.50 9.55
C HIS A 290 -1.94 -3.18 8.60
N GLY A 291 -2.96 -2.47 9.09
CA GLY A 291 -4.24 -2.32 8.38
C GLY A 291 -4.11 -1.62 7.02
N LEU A 292 -3.56 -0.40 7.02
CA LEU A 292 -3.42 0.35 5.76
C LEU A 292 -2.42 -0.32 4.83
N THR A 293 -1.29 -0.75 5.39
CA THR A 293 -0.18 -1.34 4.64
C THR A 293 -0.60 -2.58 3.85
N LEU A 294 -1.42 -3.46 4.43
CA LEU A 294 -1.94 -4.65 3.74
C LEU A 294 -2.93 -4.28 2.62
N ARG A 295 -3.77 -3.25 2.80
CA ARG A 295 -4.63 -2.74 1.73
C ARG A 295 -3.82 -2.15 0.57
N VAL A 296 -2.75 -1.40 0.88
CA VAL A 296 -1.84 -0.85 -0.12
C VAL A 296 -1.09 -1.97 -0.86
N PHE A 297 -0.71 -3.04 -0.15
CA PHE A 297 -0.14 -4.23 -0.77
C PHE A 297 -1.10 -4.86 -1.79
N LEU A 298 -2.38 -5.05 -1.44
CA LEU A 298 -3.39 -5.58 -2.36
C LEU A 298 -3.61 -4.65 -3.56
N MET A 299 -3.74 -3.34 -3.32
CA MET A 299 -3.85 -2.34 -4.38
C MET A 299 -2.66 -2.44 -5.33
N ARG A 300 -1.44 -2.53 -4.80
CA ARG A 300 -0.23 -2.65 -5.62
C ARG A 300 -0.15 -4.00 -6.34
N TRP A 301 -0.62 -5.07 -5.73
CA TRP A 301 -0.59 -6.41 -6.30
C TRP A 301 -1.56 -6.53 -7.48
N TYR A 302 -2.84 -6.20 -7.24
CA TYR A 302 -3.92 -6.33 -8.20
C TYR A 302 -4.12 -5.11 -9.10
N LYS A 303 -3.27 -4.08 -8.96
CA LYS A 303 -3.32 -2.85 -9.76
C LYS A 303 -4.66 -2.11 -9.63
N TRP A 304 -5.23 -2.15 -8.44
CA TRP A 304 -6.47 -1.45 -8.16
C TRP A 304 -6.27 0.06 -8.20
N THR A 305 -7.32 0.77 -8.60
CA THR A 305 -7.37 2.23 -8.63
C THR A 305 -7.40 2.81 -7.22
N VAL A 306 -7.10 4.11 -7.09
CA VAL A 306 -7.24 4.83 -5.81
C VAL A 306 -8.67 4.74 -5.28
N ARG A 307 -9.68 4.92 -6.15
CA ARG A 307 -11.10 4.81 -5.78
C ARG A 307 -11.44 3.44 -5.20
N GLN A 308 -10.97 2.36 -5.82
CA GLN A 308 -11.17 1.00 -5.31
C GLN A 308 -10.48 0.80 -3.97
N PHE A 309 -9.24 1.29 -3.81
CA PHE A 309 -8.52 1.24 -2.54
C PHE A 309 -9.25 1.99 -1.41
N GLU A 310 -9.81 3.16 -1.70
CA GLU A 310 -10.49 3.98 -0.69
C GLU A 310 -11.78 3.35 -0.16
N GLY A 311 -12.39 2.44 -0.93
CA GLY A 311 -13.55 1.64 -0.52
C GLY A 311 -13.21 0.42 0.35
N LEU A 312 -11.92 0.06 0.49
CA LEU A 312 -11.50 -1.09 1.28
C LEU A 312 -11.48 -0.80 2.78
N GLU A 313 -11.96 -1.76 3.56
CA GLU A 313 -11.91 -1.72 5.03
C GLU A 313 -10.64 -2.37 5.58
N ASN A 314 -10.24 -1.97 6.79
CA ASN A 314 -9.14 -2.67 7.46
C ASN A 314 -9.61 -4.05 7.93
N LEU A 315 -8.76 -5.08 7.77
CA LEU A 315 -8.97 -6.38 8.43
C LEU A 315 -9.13 -6.19 9.93
N GLY A 316 -9.93 -7.02 10.61
CA GLY A 316 -9.98 -7.05 12.07
C GLY A 316 -8.61 -7.33 12.70
N ASN A 317 -8.44 -7.02 13.99
CA ASN A 317 -7.23 -7.37 14.73
C ASN A 317 -7.02 -8.90 14.74
N GLY A 318 -5.82 -9.37 14.38
CA GLY A 318 -5.56 -10.80 14.16
C GLY A 318 -6.29 -11.41 12.96
N GLY A 319 -6.94 -10.59 12.14
CA GLY A 319 -7.61 -10.98 10.91
C GLY A 319 -6.60 -11.33 9.81
N ALA A 320 -6.99 -12.26 8.94
CA ALA A 320 -6.16 -12.74 7.85
C ALA A 320 -6.91 -12.69 6.51
N LEU A 321 -6.21 -12.37 5.43
CA LEU A 321 -6.72 -12.45 4.07
C LEU A 321 -5.79 -13.33 3.23
N VAL A 322 -6.30 -14.44 2.74
CA VAL A 322 -5.58 -15.41 1.89
C VAL A 322 -5.66 -15.03 0.42
N MET A 323 -4.50 -14.89 -0.23
CA MET A 323 -4.36 -14.92 -1.68
C MET A 323 -3.85 -16.31 -2.07
N GLN A 324 -4.63 -17.09 -2.81
CA GLN A 324 -4.27 -18.47 -3.16
C GLN A 324 -4.10 -18.61 -4.67
N THR A 325 -3.14 -19.43 -5.09
CA THR A 325 -2.94 -19.76 -6.52
C THR A 325 -4.19 -20.45 -7.06
N GLY A 326 -4.77 -19.89 -8.12
CA GLY A 326 -5.83 -20.52 -8.90
C GLY A 326 -5.27 -21.53 -9.90
N GLU A 327 -6.16 -22.14 -10.68
CA GLU A 327 -5.85 -23.16 -11.69
C GLU A 327 -4.85 -22.65 -12.75
N GLY A 328 -4.90 -21.36 -13.08
CA GLY A 328 -3.96 -20.73 -13.98
C GLY A 328 -2.58 -20.43 -13.37
N GLY A 329 -2.42 -20.54 -12.04
CA GLY A 329 -1.17 -20.24 -11.33
C GLY A 329 -1.01 -18.79 -10.86
N ARG A 330 -1.99 -17.92 -11.12
CA ARG A 330 -2.07 -16.57 -10.54
C ARG A 330 -2.77 -16.59 -9.19
N TYR A 331 -2.46 -15.62 -8.34
CA TYR A 331 -3.09 -15.52 -7.01
C TYR A 331 -4.42 -14.80 -7.10
N SER A 332 -5.48 -15.42 -6.58
CA SER A 332 -6.82 -14.85 -6.47
C SER A 332 -7.33 -14.97 -5.04
N LEU A 333 -8.09 -13.95 -4.62
CA LEU A 333 -8.80 -13.96 -3.33
C LEU A 333 -10.00 -14.91 -3.35
N LEU A 334 -10.68 -15.06 -4.50
CA LEU A 334 -11.88 -15.89 -4.67
C LEU A 334 -11.60 -17.40 -4.79
N VAL A 335 -10.34 -17.80 -4.65
CA VAL A 335 -10.00 -19.21 -4.46
C VAL A 335 -10.30 -19.65 -3.04
N HIS A 336 -10.16 -18.75 -2.05
CA HIS A 336 -10.35 -19.07 -0.65
C HIS A 336 -11.58 -18.37 -0.04
N HIS A 337 -11.77 -17.08 -0.32
CA HIS A 337 -12.87 -16.30 0.25
C HIS A 337 -14.11 -16.34 -0.63
N THR A 338 -15.25 -16.19 0.01
CA THR A 338 -16.54 -15.98 -0.66
C THR A 338 -16.66 -14.55 -1.19
N ALA A 339 -17.55 -14.34 -2.16
CA ALA A 339 -17.83 -13.01 -2.67
C ALA A 339 -18.36 -12.07 -1.57
N ASP A 340 -19.17 -12.57 -0.64
CA ASP A 340 -19.78 -11.75 0.41
C ASP A 340 -18.76 -11.31 1.47
N GLU A 341 -17.82 -12.17 1.85
CA GLU A 341 -16.69 -11.78 2.71
C GLU A 341 -15.84 -10.69 2.05
N LEU A 342 -15.60 -10.80 0.74
CA LEU A 342 -14.83 -9.81 0.01
C LEU A 342 -15.59 -8.49 -0.21
N ARG A 343 -16.91 -8.54 -0.37
CA ARG A 343 -17.76 -7.32 -0.38
C ARG A 343 -17.75 -6.64 0.99
N ALA A 344 -17.82 -7.40 2.07
CA ALA A 344 -17.70 -6.86 3.43
C ALA A 344 -16.31 -6.22 3.67
N PHE A 345 -15.27 -6.73 3.01
CA PHE A 345 -13.94 -6.11 2.98
C PHE A 345 -13.85 -4.87 2.05
N GLY A 346 -14.85 -4.63 1.21
CA GLY A 346 -14.96 -3.45 0.35
C GLY A 346 -14.66 -3.69 -1.14
N LEU A 347 -14.60 -4.94 -1.62
CA LEU A 347 -14.46 -5.20 -3.06
C LEU A 347 -15.75 -4.84 -3.81
N THR A 348 -15.60 -4.11 -4.91
CA THR A 348 -16.68 -3.86 -5.87
C THR A 348 -16.90 -5.06 -6.79
N ASP A 349 -18.04 -5.12 -7.47
CA ASP A 349 -18.33 -6.22 -8.40
C ASP A 349 -17.30 -6.32 -9.54
N GLU A 350 -16.73 -5.20 -9.99
CA GLU A 350 -15.66 -5.23 -11.00
C GLU A 350 -14.36 -5.80 -10.45
N MET A 351 -14.06 -5.57 -9.16
CA MET A 351 -12.91 -6.20 -8.50
C MET A 351 -13.14 -7.70 -8.36
N LEU A 352 -14.35 -8.13 -8.00
CA LEU A 352 -14.72 -9.54 -7.91
C LEU A 352 -14.63 -10.24 -9.27
N GLN A 353 -15.11 -9.61 -10.34
CA GLN A 353 -14.96 -10.13 -11.70
C GLN A 353 -13.49 -10.30 -12.10
N ASP A 354 -12.63 -9.33 -11.75
CA ASP A 354 -11.20 -9.51 -11.95
C ASP A 354 -10.67 -10.70 -11.13
N GLN A 355 -11.04 -10.83 -9.85
CA GLN A 355 -10.61 -11.98 -9.04
C GLN A 355 -11.07 -13.33 -9.60
N LEU A 356 -12.25 -13.41 -10.23
CA LEU A 356 -12.70 -14.60 -10.96
C LEU A 356 -11.81 -14.90 -12.15
N TRP A 357 -11.44 -13.88 -12.93
CA TRP A 357 -10.49 -14.03 -14.04
C TRP A 357 -9.10 -14.45 -13.55
N GLN A 358 -8.58 -13.86 -12.45
CA GLN A 358 -7.29 -14.22 -11.85
C GLN A 358 -7.24 -15.70 -11.41
N LYS A 359 -8.38 -16.34 -11.14
CA LYS A 359 -8.45 -17.75 -10.73
C LYS A 359 -8.03 -18.71 -11.85
N THR A 360 -8.29 -18.37 -13.10
CA THR A 360 -8.02 -19.25 -14.25
C THR A 360 -6.91 -18.73 -15.16
N ALA A 361 -6.58 -17.44 -15.08
CA ALA A 361 -5.56 -16.81 -15.92
C ALA A 361 -4.13 -17.27 -15.60
N LYS A 362 -3.31 -17.38 -16.65
CA LYS A 362 -1.89 -17.77 -16.55
C LYS A 362 -0.98 -16.58 -16.23
N PRO A 363 0.16 -16.79 -15.55
CA PRO A 363 1.19 -15.76 -15.44
C PRO A 363 1.55 -15.16 -16.81
N GLY A 364 1.53 -13.83 -16.91
CA GLY A 364 1.80 -13.10 -18.16
C GLY A 364 0.57 -12.71 -18.96
N GLU A 365 -0.60 -13.33 -18.74
CA GLU A 365 -1.85 -12.91 -19.38
C GLU A 365 -2.33 -11.57 -18.82
N LEU A 366 -3.03 -10.81 -19.67
CA LEU A 366 -3.62 -9.50 -19.37
C LEU A 366 -5.14 -9.59 -19.48
N ASN A 367 -5.83 -8.98 -18.51
CA ASN A 367 -7.28 -8.89 -18.51
C ASN A 367 -7.74 -7.70 -19.35
N TYR A 368 -7.91 -7.86 -20.66
CA TYR A 368 -8.28 -6.76 -21.57
C TYR A 368 -9.67 -6.16 -21.32
N THR A 369 -10.52 -6.85 -20.57
CA THR A 369 -11.86 -6.35 -20.20
C THR A 369 -11.88 -5.66 -18.84
N PHE A 370 -10.79 -5.69 -18.08
CA PHE A 370 -10.70 -4.98 -16.80
C PHE A 370 -10.62 -3.48 -17.04
N MET A 371 -11.37 -2.70 -16.26
CA MET A 371 -11.64 -1.27 -16.50
C MET A 371 -10.43 -0.34 -16.68
N THR A 372 -9.24 -0.77 -16.29
CA THR A 372 -8.00 0.02 -16.43
C THR A 372 -7.09 -0.48 -17.55
N ASN A 373 -7.47 -1.54 -18.28
CA ASN A 373 -6.64 -2.17 -19.30
C ASN A 373 -7.12 -1.85 -20.72
N GLY A 374 -6.23 -1.28 -21.55
CA GLY A 374 -6.44 -1.15 -22.99
C GLY A 374 -7.60 -0.22 -23.38
N GLN A 375 -8.33 -0.60 -24.44
CA GLN A 375 -9.48 0.16 -24.97
C GLN A 375 -10.63 0.31 -23.96
N SER A 376 -10.80 -0.66 -23.05
CA SER A 376 -11.89 -0.64 -22.06
C SER A 376 -11.89 0.60 -21.16
N PHE A 377 -10.72 1.21 -20.92
CA PHE A 377 -10.62 2.47 -20.20
C PHE A 377 -11.24 3.63 -21.01
N PHE A 378 -11.00 3.66 -22.33
CA PHE A 378 -11.46 4.70 -23.24
C PHE A 378 -12.94 4.57 -23.61
N ASP A 379 -13.48 3.35 -23.63
CA ASP A 379 -14.89 3.07 -23.97
C ASP A 379 -15.88 3.77 -23.01
N ARG A 380 -15.45 4.07 -21.79
CA ARG A 380 -16.26 4.84 -20.83
C ARG A 380 -16.42 6.31 -21.23
N PHE A 381 -15.47 6.87 -21.97
CA PHE A 381 -15.52 8.26 -22.42
C PHE A 381 -16.34 8.43 -23.70
N THR A 382 -16.47 7.37 -24.52
CA THR A 382 -17.28 7.42 -25.75
C THR A 382 -18.79 7.40 -25.47
N ASN A 383 -19.20 6.96 -24.29
CA ASN A 383 -20.61 6.94 -23.87
C ASN A 383 -21.06 8.24 -23.17
N HIS A 384 -20.17 9.22 -22.98
CA HIS A 384 -20.50 10.54 -22.44
C HIS A 384 -20.66 11.57 -23.57
N THR A 385 -21.70 11.39 -24.39
CA THR A 385 -22.26 12.45 -25.27
C THR A 385 -23.34 13.28 -24.60
N GLU A 386 -23.44 13.25 -23.26
CA GLU A 386 -24.40 14.06 -22.49
C GLU A 386 -23.68 14.84 -21.39
N TYR A 387 -22.91 15.85 -21.79
CA TYR A 387 -22.71 17.06 -21.01
C TYR A 387 -22.62 18.23 -22.00
N SER A 388 -23.78 18.78 -22.34
CA SER A 388 -23.96 20.13 -22.91
C SER A 388 -24.87 20.91 -21.99
#